data_AF-A0A0B7H2I8-F1
#
_entry.id   AF-A0A0B7H2I8-F1
#
_cell.length_a   1.000
_cell.length_b   1.000
_cell.length_c   1.000
_cell.angle_alpha   90.00
_cell.angle_beta   90.00
_cell.angle_gamma   90.00
#
_symmetry.space_group_name_H-M   'P 1'
#
loop_
_entity.id
_entity.type
_entity.pdbx_description
1 polymer ?
#
loop_
_entity_poly.entity_id
_entity_poly.type
_entity_poly.pdbx_seq_one_letter_code
_entity_poly.pdbx_strand_id
1 'polypeptide(L)' 'MAIYKKTLNFNERKRKHDLRTIWNAIMYLVKTGCQWRMLSGDFPKWQLVYYYYSKWANAEDFDLLLFQKFTRRSKD' A
#
# COMPACT_ATOMS: atom_id res chain seq x y z
N MET A 1 -12.51 8.08 9.79
CA MET A 1 -13.07 6.83 9.22
C MET A 1 -13.60 6.95 7.78
N ALA A 2 -13.92 8.15 7.26
CA ALA A 2 -14.48 8.32 5.90
C ALA A 2 -13.43 8.37 4.75
N ILE A 3 -12.21 8.85 5.00
CA ILE A 3 -11.17 9.00 3.97
C ILE A 3 -10.74 7.64 3.39
N TYR A 4 -10.54 6.64 4.25
CA TYR A 4 -10.07 5.30 3.86
C TYR A 4 -10.98 4.60 2.82
N LYS A 5 -12.31 4.74 2.91
CA LYS A 5 -13.23 4.11 1.95
C LYS A 5 -13.18 4.77 0.58
N LYS A 6 -12.94 6.09 0.52
CA LYS A 6 -12.88 6.86 -0.71
C LYS A 6 -11.57 6.60 -1.45
N THR A 7 -10.44 6.54 -0.74
CA THR A 7 -9.13 6.36 -1.36
C THR A 7 -8.83 4.91 -1.74
N LEU A 8 -9.20 3.96 -0.89
CA LEU A 8 -8.97 2.54 -1.16
C LEU A 8 -10.13 1.88 -1.91
N ASN A 9 -11.09 2.66 -2.45
CA ASN A 9 -12.36 2.22 -3.06
C ASN A 9 -12.27 0.78 -3.63
N PHE A 10 -12.58 -0.18 -2.75
CA PHE A 10 -12.21 -1.59 -2.94
C PHE A 10 -13.11 -2.25 -3.99
N ASN A 11 -14.29 -1.67 -4.24
CA ASN A 11 -15.40 -2.33 -4.90
C ASN A 11 -15.67 -1.92 -6.36
N GLU A 12 -15.06 -0.85 -6.89
CA GLU A 12 -15.44 -0.36 -8.24
C GLU A 12 -14.67 -0.98 -9.40
N ARG A 13 -13.49 -1.58 -9.17
CA ARG A 13 -12.70 -2.25 -10.22
C ARG A 13 -12.34 -3.67 -9.82
N LYS A 14 -12.66 -4.65 -10.70
CA LYS A 14 -12.11 -6.01 -10.62
C LYS A 14 -10.60 -5.92 -10.80
N ARG A 15 -9.84 -6.19 -9.74
CA ARG A 15 -8.38 -6.20 -9.75
C ARG A 15 -7.89 -7.63 -9.63
N LYS A 16 -6.81 -7.96 -10.35
CA LYS A 16 -6.13 -9.26 -10.23
C LYS A 16 -5.47 -9.44 -8.85
N HIS A 17 -4.99 -8.35 -8.26
CA HIS A 17 -4.39 -8.33 -6.93
C HIS A 17 -5.19 -7.41 -6.02
N ASP A 18 -5.43 -7.84 -4.78
CA ASP A 18 -6.07 -6.97 -3.80
C ASP A 18 -5.15 -5.80 -3.42
N LEU A 19 -5.75 -4.70 -2.95
CA LEU A 19 -4.97 -3.53 -2.53
C LEU A 19 -4.16 -3.81 -1.25
N ARG A 20 -4.57 -4.81 -0.45
CA ARG A 20 -3.88 -5.20 0.77
C ARG A 20 -2.54 -5.87 0.48
N THR A 21 -2.46 -6.72 -0.53
CA THR A 21 -1.21 -7.34 -0.98
C THR A 21 -0.25 -6.27 -1.51
N ILE A 22 -0.78 -5.31 -2.25
CA ILE A 22 0.02 -4.17 -2.74
C ILE A 22 0.55 -3.34 -1.58
N TRP A 23 -0.30 -3.03 -0.59
CA TRP A 23 0.12 -2.35 0.63
C TRP A 23 1.18 -3.14 1.40
N ASN A 24 1.01 -4.45 1.54
CA ASN A 24 1.99 -5.32 2.18
C ASN A 24 3.33 -5.32 1.45
N ALA A 25 3.33 -5.31 0.11
CA ALA A 25 4.55 -5.19 -0.70
C ALA A 25 5.28 -3.86 -0.46
N ILE A 26 4.54 -2.73 -0.38
CA ILE A 26 5.12 -1.43 -0.03
C ILE A 26 5.72 -1.46 1.37
N MET A 27 5.02 -2.05 2.35
CA MET A 27 5.53 -2.15 3.72
C MET A 27 6.74 -3.09 3.83
N TYR A 28 6.83 -4.11 2.97
CA TYR A 28 8.02 -4.93 2.85
C TYR A 28 9.20 -4.09 2.39
N LEU A 29 9.06 -3.33 1.30
CA LEU A 29 10.10 -2.41 0.79
C LEU A 29 10.56 -1.42 1.87
N VAL A 30 9.62 -0.80 2.59
CA VAL A 30 9.94 0.15 3.68
C VAL A 30 10.67 -0.53 4.84
N LYS A 31 10.27 -1.76 5.20
CA LYS A 31 10.88 -2.49 6.31
C LYS A 31 12.28 -3.01 5.98
N THR A 32 12.50 -3.48 4.75
CA THR A 32 13.76 -4.11 4.33
C THR A 32 14.74 -3.13 3.70
N GLY A 33 14.25 -2.00 3.19
CA GLY A 33 15.05 -1.06 2.41
C GLY A 33 15.51 -1.61 1.06
N CYS A 34 14.94 -2.71 0.57
CA CYS A 34 15.37 -3.30 -0.69
C CYS A 34 14.96 -2.45 -1.90
N GLN A 35 15.73 -2.55 -2.98
CA GLN A 35 15.40 -1.86 -4.24
C GLN A 35 14.09 -2.42 -4.82
N TRP A 36 13.31 -1.56 -5.49
CA TRP A 36 12.05 -1.94 -6.13
C TRP A 36 12.14 -3.17 -7.03
N ARG A 37 13.24 -3.29 -7.79
CA ARG A 37 13.49 -4.41 -8.70
C ARG A 37 13.81 -5.73 -7.99
N MET A 38 14.12 -5.67 -6.69
CA MET A 38 14.40 -6.83 -5.83
C MET A 38 13.20 -7.20 -4.94
N LEU A 39 12.01 -6.72 -5.27
CA LEU A 39 10.80 -7.13 -4.57
C LEU A 39 10.62 -8.65 -4.67
N SER A 40 10.28 -9.31 -3.55
CA SER A 40 10.05 -10.76 -3.53
C SER A 40 9.02 -11.18 -4.58
N GLY A 41 9.24 -12.35 -5.20
CA GLY A 41 8.32 -12.95 -6.17
C GLY A 41 6.95 -13.31 -5.61
N ASP A 42 6.81 -13.37 -4.28
CA ASP A 42 5.53 -13.59 -3.60
C ASP A 42 4.57 -12.39 -3.73
N PHE A 43 5.11 -11.22 -4.11
CA PHE A 43 4.34 -10.00 -4.31
C PHE A 43 4.00 -9.78 -5.79
N PRO A 44 2.99 -8.92 -6.08
CA PRO A 44 2.74 -8.47 -7.44
C PRO A 44 3.99 -7.82 -8.03
N LYS A 45 4.11 -7.86 -9.36
CA LYS A 45 5.25 -7.26 -10.08
C LYS A 45 5.51 -5.83 -9.61
N TRP A 46 6.78 -5.49 -9.41
CA TRP A 46 7.20 -4.22 -8.82
C TRP A 46 6.61 -3.00 -9.54
N GLN A 47 6.38 -3.06 -10.86
CA GLN A 47 5.76 -1.97 -11.62
C GLN A 47 4.34 -1.65 -11.13
N LEU A 48 3.57 -2.69 -10.79
CA LEU A 48 2.21 -2.52 -10.27
C LEU A 48 2.26 -1.92 -8.86
N VAL A 49 3.18 -2.41 -8.03
CA VAL A 49 3.36 -1.90 -6.66
C VAL A 49 3.78 -0.43 -6.69
N TYR A 50 4.73 -0.08 -7.56
CA TYR A 50 5.17 1.29 -7.78
C TYR A 50 4.06 2.20 -8.29
N TYR A 51 3.22 1.73 -9.23
CA TYR A 51 2.05 2.49 -9.71
C TYR A 51 1.14 2.90 -8.55
N TYR A 52 0.80 1.97 -7.65
CA TYR A 52 -0.07 2.27 -6.52
C TYR A 52 0.63 3.13 -5.46
N TYR A 53 1.91 2.88 -5.20
CA TYR A 53 2.70 3.75 -4.33
C TYR A 53 2.68 5.19 -4.84
N SER A 54 3.04 5.42 -6.10
CA SER A 54 3.04 6.74 -6.72
C SER A 54 1.64 7.37 -6.71
N LYS A 55 0.60 6.59 -7.01
CA LYS A 55 -0.78 7.06 -6.96
C LYS A 55 -1.20 7.53 -5.57
N TRP A 56 -0.85 6.79 -4.51
CA TRP A 56 -1.22 7.14 -3.13
C TRP A 56 -0.34 8.25 -2.56
N ALA A 57 0.94 8.31 -2.94
CA ALA A 57 1.84 9.38 -2.56
C ALA A 57 1.38 10.73 -3.14
N ASN A 58 1.00 10.77 -4.42
CA ASN A 58 0.51 11.98 -5.08
C ASN A 58 -0.86 12.44 -4.58
N ALA A 59 -1.63 11.57 -3.94
CA ALA A 59 -2.94 11.90 -3.38
C ALA A 59 -2.86 12.37 -1.92
N GLU A 60 -1.66 12.50 -1.34
CA GLU A 60 -1.40 12.77 0.10
C GLU A 60 -2.01 11.74 1.07
N ASP A 61 -2.62 10.67 0.53
CA ASP A 61 -3.23 9.61 1.31
C ASP A 61 -2.20 8.66 1.92
N PHE A 62 -0.97 8.66 1.41
CA PHE A 62 0.07 7.75 1.88
C PHE A 62 0.41 7.97 3.36
N ASP A 63 0.54 9.24 3.77
CA ASP A 63 0.81 9.59 5.17
C ASP A 63 -0.35 9.18 6.08
N LEU A 64 -1.59 9.42 5.64
CA LEU A 64 -2.80 9.00 6.36
C LEU A 64 -2.86 7.48 6.57
N LEU A 65 -2.49 6.70 5.54
CA LEU A 65 -2.45 5.24 5.62
C LEU A 65 -1.33 4.74 6.54
N LEU A 66 -0.18 5.40 6.55
CA LEU A 66 0.92 5.12 7.48
C LEU A 66 0.51 5.42 8.93
N PHE A 67 -0.04 6.61 9.19
CA PHE A 67 -0.49 7.02 10.52
C PHE A 67 -1.52 6.07 11.12
N GLN A 68 -2.43 5.52 10.31
CA GLN A 68 -3.41 4.52 10.75
C GLN A 68 -2.74 3.22 11.23
N LYS A 69 -1.68 2.76 10.54
CA LYS A 69 -0.96 1.55 10.95
C LYS A 69 -0.22 1.76 12.26
N PHE A 70 0.33 2.96 12.50
CA PHE A 70 0.95 3.33 13.77
C PHE A 70 -0.06 3.42 14.91
N THR A 71 -1.22 4.07 14.71
CA THR A 71 -2.24 4.22 15.77
C THR A 71 -2.90 2.91 16.19
N ARG A 72 -2.95 1.90 15.32
CA ARG A 72 -3.41 0.55 15.71
C ARG A 72 -2.41 -0.21 16.57
N ARG A 73 -1.11 0.11 16.50
CA ARG A 73 -0.05 -0.59 17.24
C ARG A 73 0.16 -0.06 18.67
N SER A 74 -0.40 1.11 18.99
CA SER A 74 -0.29 1.76 20.30
C SER A 74 -1.45 1.43 21.26
N LYS A 75 -2.41 0.59 20.85
CA LYS A 75 -3.54 0.16 21.69
C LYS A 75 -3.42 -1.28 22.19
N ASP A 76 -2.28 -1.91 21.93
CA ASP A 76 -1.88 -3.21 22.51
C ASP A 76 -0.82 -2.97 23.59
#